data_AF-A0A2S4A116-F1
#
_entry.id   AF-A0A2S4A116-F1
#
_cell.length_a   1.000
_cell.length_b   1.000
_cell.length_c   1.000
_cell.angle_alpha   90.00
_cell.angle_beta   90.00
_cell.angle_gamma   90.00
#
_symmetry.space_group_name_H-M   'P 1'
#
loop_
_entity.id
_entity.type
_entity.pdbx_description
1 polymer ?
#
loop_
_entity_poly.entity_id
_entity_poly.type
_entity_poly.pdbx_seq_one_letter_code
_entity_poly.pdbx_strand_id
1 'polypeptide(L)'
;MRELDPQAAAYFAAANPNIVAADTHSNIAMVNDGVGGFRRPKTKEEVLDYGDARINGVHRKISTRSFETTLIVIHLPKSMCVEVPGFYPVVDKDGVHQLDREGNPRTKSRWITRDRDEAIRFFNDALTYFGNDVLTGGIDAIHGFDINFDEATPHVQAMADTFAPDPKHDGSLRVDASRMWGSHPEVRDESGKQIGGSRKMRQYQAGLRQRMHDLGYPVELKVDPTRSMSSQGKEEYIETQDKLAEIAQGEESLQLGRRRLNMDLQDHKYRDAAVGRLLADAHMKHNQADAELDGLPELRRKARQEGIAAGQSVLAAREADIDRRELAIVLERAEMAQKSEAAQRALDGARRSQIAAQAARDELEAEVQRLKRLPADYDRFLDTVMKSGKTLRPMFERSVTANQIGRGERVQGVIQRHSAVLDTLMDDKDADPSPW
;
A
#
# COMPACT_ATOMS: atom_id res chain seq x y z
N MET A 1 -28.72 -6.12 -15.11
CA MET A 1 -29.42 -5.89 -16.40
C MET A 1 -29.97 -4.47 -16.45
N ARG A 2 -29.16 -3.50 -16.01
CA ARG A 2 -29.56 -2.09 -15.93
C ARG A 2 -29.39 -1.38 -17.28
N GLU A 3 -28.57 -1.94 -18.16
CA GLU A 3 -28.34 -1.56 -19.54
C GLU A 3 -29.52 -1.81 -20.48
N LEU A 4 -30.55 -2.54 -20.03
CA LEU A 4 -31.81 -2.70 -20.75
C LEU A 4 -32.74 -1.49 -20.60
N ASP A 5 -32.50 -0.64 -19.60
CA ASP A 5 -33.30 0.55 -19.29
C ASP A 5 -32.40 1.74 -18.93
N PRO A 6 -32.28 2.77 -19.80
CA PRO A 6 -31.48 3.95 -19.51
C PRO A 6 -31.84 4.66 -18.20
N GLN A 7 -33.10 4.61 -17.75
CA GLN A 7 -33.50 5.20 -16.46
C GLN A 7 -32.95 4.40 -15.28
N ALA A 8 -32.87 3.07 -15.42
CA ALA A 8 -32.29 2.20 -14.40
C ALA A 8 -30.80 2.49 -14.19
N ALA A 9 -30.04 2.73 -15.27
CA ALA A 9 -28.61 3.07 -15.17
C ALA A 9 -28.38 4.29 -14.26
N ALA A 10 -29.11 5.38 -14.49
CA ALA A 10 -29.01 6.60 -13.69
C ALA A 10 -29.47 6.38 -12.24
N TYR A 11 -30.60 5.67 -12.05
CA TYR A 11 -31.13 5.36 -10.73
C TYR A 11 -30.13 4.56 -9.88
N PHE A 12 -29.55 3.48 -10.43
CA PHE A 12 -28.62 2.65 -9.69
C PHE A 12 -27.28 3.35 -9.44
N ALA A 13 -26.80 4.20 -10.36
CA ALA A 13 -25.59 4.99 -10.15
C ALA A 13 -25.75 6.03 -9.04
N ALA A 14 -26.95 6.62 -8.89
CA ALA A 14 -27.23 7.51 -7.77
C ALA A 14 -27.19 6.79 -6.41
N ALA A 15 -27.56 5.51 -6.37
CA ALA A 15 -27.56 4.70 -5.15
C ALA A 15 -26.21 4.01 -4.85
N ASN A 16 -25.42 3.70 -5.87
CA ASN A 16 -24.12 3.04 -5.75
C ASN A 16 -23.05 3.84 -6.51
N PRO A 17 -22.18 4.59 -5.80
CA PRO A 17 -21.16 5.43 -6.44
C PRO A 17 -20.07 4.64 -7.18
N ASN A 18 -20.07 3.30 -7.05
CA ASN A 18 -19.17 2.44 -7.83
C ASN A 18 -19.67 2.19 -9.26
N ILE A 19 -20.94 2.50 -9.57
CA ILE A 19 -21.49 2.33 -10.92
C ILE A 19 -21.18 3.58 -11.75
N VAL A 20 -20.50 3.37 -12.86
CA VAL A 20 -20.22 4.39 -13.86
C VAL A 20 -21.32 4.34 -14.91
N ALA A 21 -22.37 5.13 -14.72
CA ALA A 21 -23.56 5.14 -15.59
C ALA A 21 -23.23 5.29 -17.09
N ALA A 22 -22.18 6.05 -17.41
CA ALA A 22 -21.71 6.22 -18.78
C ALA A 22 -21.27 4.90 -19.43
N ASP A 23 -20.79 3.93 -18.65
CA ASP A 23 -20.25 2.66 -19.14
C ASP A 23 -21.27 1.52 -19.08
N THR A 24 -22.44 1.74 -18.47
CA THR A 24 -23.50 0.73 -18.34
C THR A 24 -23.89 0.12 -19.68
N HIS A 25 -23.86 0.88 -20.79
CA HIS A 25 -24.14 0.37 -22.13
C HIS A 25 -23.21 -0.77 -22.58
N SER A 26 -22.05 -0.94 -21.94
CA SER A 26 -21.08 -2.00 -22.22
C SER A 26 -21.43 -3.33 -21.57
N ASN A 27 -22.35 -3.34 -20.59
CA ASN A 27 -22.81 -4.55 -19.91
C ASN A 27 -23.54 -5.51 -20.86
N ILE A 28 -23.61 -6.78 -20.47
CA ILE A 28 -24.19 -7.84 -21.29
C ILE A 28 -25.15 -8.67 -20.44
N ALA A 29 -26.45 -8.38 -20.54
CA ALA A 29 -27.49 -9.27 -20.06
C ALA A 29 -27.77 -10.40 -21.04
N MET A 30 -27.99 -11.58 -20.47
CA MET A 30 -28.35 -12.81 -21.14
C MET A 30 -29.48 -13.49 -20.36
N VAL A 31 -30.45 -14.05 -21.09
CA VAL A 31 -31.54 -14.88 -20.57
C VAL A 31 -31.47 -16.25 -21.22
N ASN A 32 -31.83 -17.29 -20.48
CA ASN A 32 -31.93 -18.64 -21.00
C ASN A 32 -32.96 -18.69 -22.15
N ASP A 33 -32.61 -19.34 -23.26
CA ASP A 33 -33.47 -19.42 -24.43
C ASP A 33 -34.46 -20.61 -24.42
N GLY A 34 -34.36 -21.49 -23.42
CA GLY A 34 -35.19 -22.68 -23.27
C GLY A 34 -34.78 -23.88 -24.13
N VAL A 35 -33.70 -23.77 -24.91
CA VAL A 35 -33.18 -24.83 -25.78
C VAL A 35 -31.70 -25.14 -25.50
N GLY A 36 -31.25 -24.85 -24.29
CA GLY A 36 -29.88 -25.13 -23.81
C GLY A 36 -28.86 -24.02 -24.11
N GLY A 37 -29.32 -22.84 -24.55
CA GLY A 37 -28.48 -21.68 -24.84
C GLY A 37 -28.93 -20.42 -24.10
N PHE A 38 -28.34 -19.29 -24.51
CA PHE A 38 -28.67 -17.97 -23.98
C PHE A 38 -28.81 -16.97 -25.11
N ARG A 39 -29.73 -16.03 -24.93
CA ARG A 39 -29.94 -14.90 -25.85
C ARG A 39 -30.01 -13.59 -25.09
N ARG A 40 -29.87 -12.47 -25.81
CA ARG A 40 -30.09 -11.15 -25.20
C ARG A 40 -31.58 -10.98 -24.86
N PRO A 41 -31.94 -10.64 -23.61
CA PRO A 41 -33.30 -10.28 -23.25
C PRO A 41 -33.66 -8.89 -23.79
N LYS A 42 -34.95 -8.66 -24.04
CA LYS A 42 -35.51 -7.33 -24.29
C LYS A 42 -35.77 -6.60 -22.98
N THR A 43 -36.21 -7.33 -21.96
CA THR A 43 -36.47 -6.79 -20.62
C THR A 43 -35.98 -7.75 -19.53
N LYS A 44 -35.76 -7.23 -18.32
CA LYS A 44 -35.33 -8.06 -17.17
C LYS A 44 -36.41 -9.06 -16.74
N GLU A 45 -37.67 -8.76 -17.02
CA GLU A 45 -38.82 -9.62 -16.72
C GLU A 45 -38.70 -10.98 -17.42
N GLU A 46 -38.09 -11.05 -18.61
CA GLU A 46 -37.90 -12.34 -19.30
C GLU A 46 -37.06 -13.35 -18.49
N VAL A 47 -36.14 -12.87 -17.64
CA VAL A 47 -35.34 -13.74 -16.75
C VAL A 47 -36.19 -14.24 -15.59
N LEU A 48 -37.04 -13.37 -15.05
CA LEU A 48 -37.98 -13.72 -13.97
C LEU A 48 -39.02 -14.71 -14.49
N ASP A 49 -39.59 -14.46 -15.67
CA ASP A 49 -40.58 -15.32 -16.32
C ASP A 49 -40.01 -16.72 -16.58
N TYR A 50 -38.75 -16.82 -17.03
CA TYR A 50 -38.08 -18.10 -17.19
C TYR A 50 -37.93 -18.84 -15.85
N GLY A 51 -37.51 -18.13 -14.80
CA GLY A 51 -37.39 -18.69 -13.46
C GLY A 51 -38.74 -19.17 -12.89
N ASP A 52 -39.78 -18.36 -13.03
CA ASP A 52 -41.16 -18.67 -12.61
C ASP A 52 -41.70 -19.89 -13.37
N ALA A 53 -41.41 -20.02 -14.66
CA ALA A 53 -41.77 -21.20 -15.44
C ALA A 53 -41.11 -22.47 -14.87
N ARG A 54 -39.85 -22.40 -14.44
CA ARG A 54 -39.17 -23.52 -13.78
C ARG A 54 -39.73 -23.82 -12.40
N ILE A 55 -40.06 -22.79 -11.61
CA ILE A 55 -40.72 -22.97 -10.30
C ILE A 55 -42.06 -23.70 -10.48
N ASN A 56 -42.86 -23.32 -11.48
CA ASN A 56 -44.13 -23.97 -11.81
C ASN A 56 -43.96 -25.43 -12.29
N GLY A 57 -42.78 -25.78 -12.81
CA GLY A 57 -42.43 -27.15 -13.17
C GLY A 57 -42.09 -28.05 -11.97
N VAL A 58 -41.97 -27.50 -10.75
CA VAL A 58 -41.65 -28.29 -9.56
C VAL A 58 -42.87 -29.09 -9.10
N HIS A 59 -42.79 -30.42 -9.15
CA HIS A 59 -43.92 -31.30 -8.86
C HIS A 59 -44.41 -31.21 -7.40
N ARG A 60 -43.49 -31.00 -6.45
CA ARG A 60 -43.81 -30.94 -5.02
C ARG A 60 -43.76 -29.51 -4.52
N LYS A 61 -44.67 -29.18 -3.61
CA LYS A 61 -44.63 -27.91 -2.87
C LYS A 61 -43.25 -27.70 -2.24
N ILE A 62 -42.65 -26.55 -2.54
CA ILE A 62 -41.36 -26.14 -2.02
C ILE A 62 -41.47 -25.92 -0.51
N SER A 63 -40.56 -26.50 0.25
CA SER A 63 -40.53 -26.37 1.71
C SER A 63 -40.04 -24.98 2.10
N THR A 64 -40.62 -24.40 3.15
CA THR A 64 -40.14 -23.14 3.77
C THR A 64 -38.73 -23.25 4.37
N ARG A 65 -38.18 -24.45 4.48
CA ARG A 65 -36.79 -24.72 4.91
C ARG A 65 -35.82 -24.83 3.74
N SER A 66 -36.29 -24.60 2.52
CA SER A 66 -35.49 -24.59 1.30
C SER A 66 -35.56 -23.21 0.64
N PHE A 67 -34.85 -23.03 -0.46
CA PHE A 67 -34.80 -21.78 -1.20
C PHE A 67 -34.78 -22.07 -2.69
N GLU A 68 -35.43 -21.22 -3.46
CA GLU A 68 -35.70 -21.43 -4.89
C GLU A 68 -34.49 -21.01 -5.73
N THR A 69 -33.89 -19.88 -5.38
CA THR A 69 -32.92 -19.19 -6.23
C THR A 69 -31.63 -18.89 -5.47
N THR A 70 -30.51 -18.96 -6.18
CA THR A 70 -29.19 -18.54 -5.72
C THR A 70 -28.60 -17.53 -6.69
N LEU A 71 -27.81 -16.60 -6.15
CA LEU A 71 -27.02 -15.65 -6.94
C LEU A 71 -25.56 -16.09 -6.91
N ILE A 72 -25.00 -16.27 -8.10
CA ILE A 72 -23.61 -16.66 -8.31
C ILE A 72 -22.88 -15.43 -8.85
N VAL A 73 -21.82 -15.01 -8.15
CA VAL A 73 -21.00 -13.87 -8.55
C VAL A 73 -19.57 -14.33 -8.81
N ILE A 74 -19.04 -14.00 -9.99
CA ILE A 74 -17.70 -14.36 -10.42
C ILE A 74 -16.99 -13.09 -10.88
N HIS A 75 -15.86 -12.76 -10.26
CA HIS A 75 -15.05 -11.60 -10.66
C HIS A 75 -14.01 -12.00 -11.69
N LEU A 76 -13.69 -11.09 -12.61
CA LEU A 76 -12.55 -11.24 -13.50
C LEU A 76 -11.24 -11.13 -12.69
N PRO A 77 -10.25 -12.00 -12.93
CA PRO A 77 -8.93 -11.86 -12.31
C PRO A 77 -8.32 -10.50 -12.64
N LYS A 78 -7.79 -9.79 -11.63
CA LYS A 78 -7.11 -8.50 -11.83
C LYS A 78 -5.95 -8.56 -12.84
N SER A 79 -5.32 -9.74 -12.98
CA SER A 79 -4.30 -10.02 -13.99
C SER A 79 -4.80 -9.92 -15.44
N MET A 80 -6.11 -9.98 -15.66
CA MET A 80 -6.78 -9.76 -16.95
C MET A 80 -7.35 -8.34 -17.09
N CYS A 81 -7.08 -7.47 -16.12
CA CYS A 81 -7.53 -6.09 -16.11
C CYS A 81 -6.38 -5.10 -16.35
N VAL A 82 -6.76 -3.86 -16.62
CA VAL A 82 -5.92 -2.66 -16.53
C VAL A 82 -6.43 -1.85 -15.34
N GLU A 83 -5.49 -1.41 -14.49
CA GLU A 83 -5.81 -0.56 -13.35
C GLU A 83 -5.93 0.90 -13.82
N VAL A 84 -7.01 1.56 -13.40
CA VAL A 84 -7.19 3.01 -13.49
C VAL A 84 -7.11 3.55 -12.06
N PRO A 85 -5.92 4.03 -11.63
CA PRO A 85 -5.73 4.51 -10.27
C PRO A 85 -6.53 5.81 -10.07
N GLY A 86 -6.91 6.07 -8.82
CA GLY A 86 -7.52 7.36 -8.46
C GLY A 86 -8.96 7.58 -8.93
N PHE A 87 -9.68 6.53 -9.31
CA PHE A 87 -10.96 6.67 -10.02
C PHE A 87 -12.16 6.95 -9.11
N TYR A 88 -12.38 6.13 -8.09
CA TYR A 88 -13.55 6.27 -7.22
C TYR A 88 -13.20 7.03 -5.95
N PRO A 89 -13.98 8.06 -5.54
CA PRO A 89 -13.79 8.65 -4.23
C PRO A 89 -14.11 7.63 -3.13
N VAL A 90 -13.30 7.63 -2.07
CA VAL A 90 -13.65 6.93 -0.83
C VAL A 90 -14.57 7.85 -0.05
N VAL A 91 -15.78 7.38 0.21
CA VAL A 91 -16.76 8.11 1.02
C VAL A 91 -17.11 7.28 2.25
N ASP A 92 -17.45 7.94 3.35
CA ASP A 92 -18.05 7.30 4.51
C ASP A 92 -19.54 7.00 4.29
N LYS A 93 -20.20 6.46 5.34
CA LYS A 93 -21.62 6.11 5.34
C LYS A 93 -22.57 7.31 5.11
N ASP A 94 -22.10 8.52 5.40
CA ASP A 94 -22.86 9.76 5.28
C ASP A 94 -22.57 10.45 3.92
N GLY A 95 -21.77 9.81 3.06
CA GLY A 95 -21.41 10.30 1.73
C GLY A 95 -20.28 11.33 1.75
N VAL A 96 -19.60 11.52 2.89
CA VAL A 96 -18.52 12.50 3.03
C VAL A 96 -17.23 11.88 2.50
N HIS A 97 -16.50 12.63 1.67
CA HIS A 97 -15.18 12.23 1.19
C HIS A 97 -14.22 11.98 2.34
N GLN A 98 -13.65 10.78 2.39
CA GLN A 98 -12.56 10.49 3.29
C GLN A 98 -11.30 11.16 2.74
N LEU A 99 -10.62 11.92 3.59
CA LEU A 99 -9.36 12.57 3.25
C LEU A 99 -8.20 11.67 3.68
N ASP A 100 -7.09 11.74 2.95
CA ASP A 100 -5.82 11.24 3.39
C ASP A 100 -5.23 12.18 4.47
N ARG A 101 -4.05 11.85 4.97
CA ARG A 101 -3.42 12.60 6.07
C ARG A 101 -2.94 13.98 5.64
N GLU A 102 -2.73 14.16 4.34
CA GLU A 102 -2.35 15.40 3.68
C GLU A 102 -3.57 16.29 3.36
N GLY A 103 -4.79 15.80 3.63
CA GLY A 103 -6.04 16.52 3.42
C GLY A 103 -6.62 16.38 2.01
N ASN A 104 -6.07 15.49 1.16
CA ASN A 104 -6.60 15.23 -0.18
C ASN A 104 -7.65 14.12 -0.15
N PRO A 105 -8.65 14.14 -1.04
CA PRO A 105 -9.63 13.06 -1.13
C PRO A 105 -8.97 11.71 -1.44
N ARG A 106 -9.26 10.72 -0.61
CA ARG A 106 -8.86 9.33 -0.86
C ARG A 106 -9.63 8.79 -2.05
N THR A 107 -8.94 7.95 -2.82
CA THR A 107 -9.48 7.36 -4.04
C THR A 107 -9.14 5.88 -4.17
N LYS A 108 -10.05 5.10 -4.74
CA LYS A 108 -9.90 3.69 -5.09
C LYS A 108 -9.69 3.52 -6.59
N SER A 109 -8.88 2.52 -6.95
CA SER A 109 -8.68 2.15 -8.34
C SER A 109 -9.93 1.49 -8.93
N ARG A 110 -10.17 1.77 -10.21
CA ARG A 110 -11.07 0.99 -11.04
C ARG A 110 -10.27 -0.03 -11.84
N TRP A 111 -10.84 -1.20 -12.06
CA TRP A 111 -10.28 -2.22 -12.94
C TRP A 111 -11.13 -2.31 -14.19
N ILE A 112 -10.53 -2.14 -15.36
CA ILE A 112 -11.20 -2.30 -16.66
C ILE A 112 -10.63 -3.52 -17.37
N THR A 113 -11.41 -4.19 -18.23
CA THR A 113 -10.91 -5.36 -18.95
C THR A 113 -9.78 -5.01 -19.89
N ARG A 114 -8.70 -5.81 -19.91
CA ARG A 114 -7.60 -5.65 -20.88
C ARG A 114 -8.04 -6.10 -22.27
N ASP A 115 -8.68 -7.26 -22.34
CA ASP A 115 -9.31 -7.80 -23.55
C ASP A 115 -10.75 -8.16 -23.20
N ARG A 116 -11.69 -7.51 -23.89
CA ARG A 116 -13.13 -7.67 -23.64
C ARG A 116 -13.63 -9.03 -24.09
N ASP A 117 -13.18 -9.52 -25.24
CA ASP A 117 -13.63 -10.79 -25.79
C ASP A 117 -13.08 -11.96 -24.96
N GLU A 118 -11.83 -11.84 -24.49
CA GLU A 118 -11.26 -12.79 -23.55
C GLU A 118 -12.01 -12.82 -22.21
N ALA A 119 -12.38 -11.66 -21.66
CA ALA A 119 -13.18 -11.59 -20.44
C ALA A 119 -14.56 -12.23 -20.61
N ILE A 120 -15.22 -12.03 -21.75
CA ILE A 120 -16.51 -12.66 -22.06
C ILE A 120 -16.35 -14.19 -22.13
N ARG A 121 -15.30 -14.68 -22.80
CA ARG A 121 -14.99 -16.12 -22.83
C ARG A 121 -14.74 -16.68 -21.43
N PHE A 122 -13.97 -15.98 -20.60
CA PHE A 122 -13.71 -16.36 -19.21
C PHE A 122 -15.02 -16.54 -18.41
N PHE A 123 -15.94 -15.58 -18.51
CA PHE A 123 -17.21 -15.67 -17.79
C PHE A 123 -18.10 -16.80 -18.32
N ASN A 124 -18.16 -17.00 -19.64
CA ASN A 124 -18.92 -18.10 -20.23
C ASN A 124 -18.37 -19.48 -19.84
N ASP A 125 -17.04 -19.64 -19.83
CA ASP A 125 -16.39 -20.87 -19.38
C ASP A 125 -16.65 -21.16 -17.90
N ALA A 126 -16.63 -20.11 -17.07
CA ALA A 126 -16.96 -20.22 -15.65
C ALA A 126 -18.44 -20.61 -15.43
N LEU A 127 -19.37 -20.00 -16.15
CA LEU A 127 -20.80 -20.37 -16.09
C LEU A 127 -21.05 -21.79 -16.62
N THR A 128 -20.29 -22.22 -17.63
CA THR A 128 -20.33 -23.59 -18.16
C THR A 128 -19.90 -24.59 -17.09
N TYR A 129 -18.87 -24.28 -16.30
CA TYR A 129 -18.50 -25.09 -15.14
C TYR A 129 -19.64 -25.19 -14.12
N PHE A 130 -20.31 -24.08 -13.80
CA PHE A 130 -21.47 -24.11 -12.90
C PHE A 130 -22.61 -24.98 -13.45
N GLY A 131 -22.96 -24.81 -14.72
CA GLY A 131 -24.00 -25.59 -15.38
C GLY A 131 -23.69 -27.09 -15.45
N ASN A 132 -22.43 -27.48 -15.64
CA ASN A 132 -22.06 -28.89 -15.81
C ASN A 132 -21.73 -29.61 -14.50
N ASP A 133 -21.06 -28.93 -13.57
CA ASP A 133 -20.40 -29.58 -12.43
C ASP A 133 -21.01 -29.19 -11.07
N VAL A 134 -21.81 -28.12 -10.99
CA VAL A 134 -22.31 -27.57 -9.73
C VAL A 134 -23.83 -27.64 -9.62
N LEU A 135 -24.54 -27.11 -10.62
CA LEU A 135 -26.00 -27.02 -10.63
C LEU A 135 -26.60 -28.35 -11.06
N THR A 136 -27.39 -28.99 -10.21
CA THR A 136 -27.97 -30.31 -10.56
C THR A 136 -29.09 -30.24 -11.60
N GLY A 137 -29.63 -29.05 -11.86
CA GLY A 137 -30.52 -28.76 -12.99
C GLY A 137 -29.81 -28.46 -14.30
N GLY A 138 -28.48 -28.57 -14.35
CA GLY A 138 -27.71 -28.30 -15.55
C GLY A 138 -27.60 -26.81 -15.88
N ILE A 139 -27.30 -26.52 -17.14
CA ILE A 139 -27.30 -25.15 -17.68
C ILE A 139 -28.70 -24.51 -17.61
N ASP A 140 -29.76 -25.30 -17.70
CA ASP A 140 -31.15 -24.85 -17.63
C ASP A 140 -31.53 -24.29 -16.26
N ALA A 141 -30.77 -24.60 -15.22
CA ALA A 141 -30.98 -23.98 -13.90
C ALA A 141 -30.58 -22.50 -13.90
N ILE A 142 -29.76 -22.03 -14.83
CA ILE A 142 -29.38 -20.61 -14.94
C ILE A 142 -30.49 -19.88 -15.71
N HIS A 143 -31.22 -19.01 -15.03
CA HIS A 143 -32.31 -18.21 -15.62
C HIS A 143 -31.76 -17.14 -16.56
N GLY A 144 -30.68 -16.51 -16.13
CA GLY A 144 -30.01 -15.45 -16.85
C GLY A 144 -28.81 -14.94 -16.07
N PHE A 145 -27.98 -14.14 -16.74
CA PHE A 145 -26.81 -13.53 -16.13
C PHE A 145 -26.54 -12.17 -16.74
N ASP A 146 -25.83 -11.33 -16.00
CA ASP A 146 -25.37 -10.03 -16.43
C ASP A 146 -23.86 -9.92 -16.24
N ILE A 147 -23.13 -9.59 -17.30
CA ILE A 147 -21.72 -9.26 -17.24
C ILE A 147 -21.60 -7.74 -17.07
N ASN A 148 -21.14 -7.32 -15.88
CA ASN A 148 -21.02 -5.93 -15.48
C ASN A 148 -19.58 -5.44 -15.72
N PHE A 149 -19.44 -4.41 -16.56
CA PHE A 149 -18.19 -3.69 -16.85
C PHE A 149 -18.18 -2.25 -16.30
N ASP A 150 -19.31 -1.81 -15.77
CA ASP A 150 -19.56 -0.45 -15.28
C ASP A 150 -19.26 -0.26 -13.79
N GLU A 151 -18.65 -1.26 -13.13
CA GLU A 151 -18.33 -1.22 -11.70
C GLU A 151 -16.81 -1.28 -11.43
N ALA A 152 -16.44 -1.32 -10.14
CA ALA A 152 -15.06 -1.25 -9.70
C ALA A 152 -14.18 -2.40 -10.20
N THR A 153 -14.76 -3.57 -10.44
CA THR A 153 -14.09 -4.71 -11.07
C THR A 153 -15.08 -5.46 -11.96
N PRO A 154 -14.70 -5.85 -13.19
CA PRO A 154 -15.60 -6.57 -14.07
C PRO A 154 -16.00 -7.90 -13.45
N HIS A 155 -17.28 -8.22 -13.48
CA HIS A 155 -17.82 -9.43 -12.88
C HIS A 155 -19.08 -9.88 -13.59
N VAL A 156 -19.43 -11.15 -13.46
CA VAL A 156 -20.73 -11.68 -13.89
C VAL A 156 -21.56 -12.02 -12.67
N GLN A 157 -22.85 -11.69 -12.73
CA GLN A 157 -23.86 -12.13 -11.77
C GLN A 157 -24.86 -13.02 -12.48
N ALA A 158 -24.98 -14.27 -12.05
CA ALA A 158 -25.93 -15.23 -12.59
C ALA A 158 -27.01 -15.56 -11.55
N MET A 159 -28.26 -15.57 -12.00
CA MET A 159 -29.40 -16.05 -11.24
C MET A 159 -29.67 -17.49 -11.65
N ALA A 160 -29.67 -18.40 -10.68
CA ALA A 160 -29.93 -19.81 -10.92
C ALA A 160 -30.88 -20.42 -9.88
N ASP A 161 -31.73 -21.35 -10.28
CA ASP A 161 -32.54 -22.11 -9.34
C ASP A 161 -31.79 -23.27 -8.68
N THR A 162 -32.43 -23.85 -7.68
CA THR A 162 -31.95 -25.05 -6.97
C THR A 162 -32.74 -26.30 -7.34
N PHE A 163 -33.24 -26.38 -8.57
CA PHE A 163 -34.04 -27.50 -9.03
C PHE A 163 -33.22 -28.49 -9.85
N ALA A 164 -33.73 -29.72 -9.93
CA ALA A 164 -33.20 -30.79 -10.78
C ALA A 164 -34.36 -31.55 -11.42
N PRO A 165 -34.13 -32.29 -12.52
CA PRO A 165 -35.11 -33.25 -13.03
C PRO A 165 -35.57 -34.21 -11.93
N ASP A 166 -36.88 -34.44 -11.82
CA ASP A 166 -37.44 -35.41 -10.87
C ASP A 166 -37.36 -36.82 -11.48
N PRO A 167 -36.53 -37.73 -10.93
CA PRO A 167 -36.38 -39.08 -11.47
C PRO A 167 -37.63 -39.95 -11.31
N LYS A 168 -38.65 -39.49 -10.56
CA LYS A 168 -39.92 -40.21 -10.34
C LYS A 168 -41.06 -39.65 -11.17
N HIS A 169 -40.92 -38.44 -11.71
CA HIS A 169 -41.97 -37.73 -12.41
C HIS A 169 -41.37 -37.10 -13.67
N ASP A 170 -41.44 -37.83 -14.78
CA ASP A 170 -40.85 -37.40 -16.05
C ASP A 170 -41.37 -36.01 -16.49
N GLY A 171 -40.48 -35.19 -17.03
CA GLY A 171 -40.75 -33.79 -17.37
C GLY A 171 -40.96 -32.83 -16.19
N SER A 172 -40.97 -33.31 -14.95
CA SER A 172 -41.12 -32.46 -13.76
C SER A 172 -39.78 -32.15 -13.10
N LEU A 173 -39.74 -31.08 -12.31
CA LEU A 173 -38.61 -30.69 -11.50
C LEU A 173 -38.84 -31.04 -10.01
N ARG A 174 -37.74 -31.14 -9.27
CA ARG A 174 -37.72 -31.27 -7.81
C ARG A 174 -36.76 -30.28 -7.19
N VAL A 175 -37.04 -29.90 -5.95
CA VAL A 175 -36.10 -29.12 -5.13
C VAL A 175 -34.89 -29.98 -4.77
N ASP A 176 -33.69 -29.47 -5.05
CA ASP A 176 -32.43 -30.20 -4.87
C ASP A 176 -31.33 -29.34 -4.22
N ALA A 177 -31.71 -28.23 -3.58
CA ALA A 177 -30.82 -27.32 -2.83
C ALA A 177 -29.89 -28.05 -1.84
N SER A 178 -30.36 -29.10 -1.16
CA SER A 178 -29.54 -29.86 -0.21
C SER A 178 -28.43 -30.68 -0.90
N ARG A 179 -28.64 -31.13 -2.15
CA ARG A 179 -27.57 -31.80 -2.91
C ARG A 179 -26.54 -30.82 -3.43
N MET A 180 -26.94 -29.62 -3.83
CA MET A 180 -26.01 -28.59 -4.27
C MET A 180 -25.28 -27.93 -3.10
N TRP A 181 -26.02 -27.33 -2.17
CA TRP A 181 -25.47 -26.39 -1.18
C TRP A 181 -25.41 -26.96 0.24
N GLY A 182 -26.29 -27.92 0.56
CA GLY A 182 -26.45 -28.47 1.90
C GLY A 182 -25.80 -29.83 2.13
N SER A 183 -26.25 -30.52 3.17
CA SER A 183 -25.95 -31.93 3.42
C SER A 183 -27.07 -32.79 2.85
N HIS A 184 -26.77 -33.78 2.00
CA HIS A 184 -27.78 -34.71 1.44
C HIS A 184 -27.38 -36.18 1.64
N PRO A 185 -28.28 -37.09 2.08
CA PRO A 185 -27.92 -38.48 2.43
C PRO A 185 -27.28 -39.30 1.31
N GLU A 186 -27.56 -38.96 0.05
CA GLU A 186 -26.99 -39.61 -1.13
C GLU A 186 -25.66 -39.00 -1.59
N VAL A 187 -25.26 -37.84 -1.04
CA VAL A 187 -23.99 -37.20 -1.40
C VAL A 187 -22.97 -37.51 -0.32
N ARG A 188 -22.13 -38.50 -0.60
CA ARG A 188 -21.15 -39.08 0.34
C ARG A 188 -19.74 -39.00 -0.22
N ASP A 189 -18.76 -38.97 0.67
CA ASP A 189 -17.36 -39.10 0.30
C ASP A 189 -16.96 -40.57 0.08
N GLU A 190 -15.71 -40.79 -0.31
CA GLU A 190 -15.12 -42.12 -0.55
C GLU A 190 -15.20 -43.05 0.66
N SER A 191 -15.29 -42.50 1.87
CA SER A 191 -15.46 -43.25 3.12
C SER A 191 -16.93 -43.52 3.45
N GLY A 192 -17.86 -43.16 2.56
CA GLY A 192 -19.30 -43.29 2.77
C GLY A 192 -19.90 -42.25 3.72
N LYS A 193 -19.14 -41.25 4.16
CA LYS A 193 -19.63 -40.19 5.06
C LYS A 193 -20.30 -39.08 4.26
N GLN A 194 -21.45 -38.61 4.75
CA GLN A 194 -22.18 -37.52 4.13
C GLN A 194 -21.32 -36.25 4.01
N ILE A 195 -21.32 -35.64 2.82
CA ILE A 195 -20.61 -34.39 2.54
C ILE A 195 -21.52 -33.22 2.92
N GLY A 196 -21.03 -32.34 3.79
CA GLY A 196 -21.71 -31.09 4.15
C GLY A 196 -21.40 -29.93 3.21
N GLY A 197 -22.25 -28.90 3.25
CA GLY A 197 -22.21 -27.74 2.35
C GLY A 197 -20.85 -27.04 2.27
N SER A 198 -20.20 -26.78 3.41
CA SER A 198 -18.88 -26.13 3.40
C SER A 198 -17.80 -26.94 2.67
N ARG A 199 -17.89 -28.27 2.68
CA ARG A 199 -16.96 -29.12 1.93
C ARG A 199 -17.26 -29.06 0.43
N LYS A 200 -18.54 -29.08 0.04
CA LYS A 200 -18.97 -28.87 -1.35
C LYS A 200 -18.49 -27.53 -1.89
N MET A 201 -18.63 -26.44 -1.12
CA MET A 201 -18.16 -25.11 -1.55
C MET A 201 -16.68 -25.08 -1.82
N ARG A 202 -15.87 -25.71 -0.95
CA ARG A 202 -14.43 -25.84 -1.19
C ARG A 202 -14.13 -26.66 -2.44
N GLN A 203 -14.89 -27.72 -2.70
CA GLN A 203 -14.75 -28.55 -3.91
C GLN A 203 -15.13 -27.78 -5.17
N TYR A 204 -16.26 -27.08 -5.20
CA TYR A 204 -16.68 -26.27 -6.37
C TYR A 204 -15.70 -25.14 -6.66
N GLN A 205 -15.23 -24.44 -5.62
CA GLN A 205 -14.21 -23.40 -5.78
C GLN A 205 -12.89 -23.98 -6.30
N ALA A 206 -12.48 -25.16 -5.82
CA ALA A 206 -11.28 -25.83 -6.31
C ALA A 206 -11.43 -26.32 -7.76
N GLY A 207 -12.57 -26.93 -8.09
CA GLY A 207 -12.86 -27.39 -9.45
C GLY A 207 -12.94 -26.23 -10.44
N LEU A 208 -13.57 -25.11 -10.07
CA LEU A 208 -13.60 -23.91 -10.91
C LEU A 208 -12.18 -23.41 -11.18
N ARG A 209 -11.34 -23.24 -10.15
CA ARG A 209 -9.95 -22.79 -10.35
C ARG A 209 -9.15 -23.74 -11.23
N GLN A 210 -9.30 -25.05 -11.03
CA GLN A 210 -8.64 -26.06 -11.88
C GLN A 210 -9.11 -25.93 -13.34
N ARG A 211 -10.42 -25.86 -13.57
CA ARG A 211 -10.99 -25.72 -14.91
C ARG A 211 -10.51 -24.46 -15.61
N MET A 212 -10.54 -23.31 -14.93
CA MET A 212 -10.09 -22.05 -15.52
C MET A 212 -8.58 -22.07 -15.81
N HIS A 213 -7.78 -22.66 -14.92
CA HIS A 213 -6.35 -22.85 -15.14
C HIS A 213 -6.07 -23.76 -16.35
N ASP A 214 -6.78 -24.88 -16.48
CA ASP A 214 -6.62 -25.83 -17.59
C ASP A 214 -7.01 -25.22 -18.95
N LEU A 215 -7.93 -24.25 -18.95
CA LEU A 215 -8.29 -23.44 -20.12
C LEU A 215 -7.26 -22.33 -20.45
N GLY A 216 -6.19 -22.19 -19.64
CA GLY A 216 -5.11 -21.25 -19.86
C GLY A 216 -5.31 -19.87 -19.24
N TYR A 217 -6.38 -19.66 -18.44
CA TYR A 217 -6.59 -18.38 -17.76
C TYR A 217 -5.62 -18.19 -16.60
N PRO A 218 -5.22 -16.94 -16.28
CA PRO A 218 -4.27 -16.63 -15.22
C PRO A 218 -4.91 -16.68 -13.82
N VAL A 219 -5.39 -17.87 -13.42
CA VAL A 219 -6.02 -18.16 -12.13
C VAL A 219 -5.08 -18.98 -11.25
N GLU A 220 -4.93 -18.56 -10.00
CA GLU A 220 -4.13 -19.29 -9.01
C GLU A 220 -4.85 -20.57 -8.57
N LEU A 221 -4.18 -21.72 -8.58
CA LEU A 221 -4.80 -23.00 -8.15
C LEU A 221 -5.03 -23.06 -6.63
N LYS A 222 -4.06 -22.54 -5.86
CA LYS A 222 -4.09 -22.57 -4.40
C LYS A 222 -4.78 -21.32 -3.89
N VAL A 223 -5.67 -21.50 -2.92
CA VAL A 223 -6.27 -20.38 -2.20
C VAL A 223 -5.21 -19.71 -1.33
N ASP A 224 -5.24 -18.38 -1.29
CA ASP A 224 -4.54 -17.62 -0.27
C ASP A 224 -5.16 -17.97 1.11
N PRO A 225 -4.40 -18.56 2.04
CA PRO A 225 -4.92 -19.08 3.30
C PRO A 225 -5.48 -18.00 4.23
N THR A 226 -5.11 -16.74 3.99
CA THR A 226 -5.53 -15.57 4.76
C THR A 226 -6.80 -14.97 4.16
N ARG A 227 -6.82 -14.72 2.84
CA ARG A 227 -7.96 -14.13 2.13
C ARG A 227 -9.14 -15.09 1.96
N SER A 228 -8.91 -16.40 1.86
CA SER A 228 -9.98 -17.38 1.62
C SER A 228 -10.82 -17.71 2.86
N MET A 229 -10.38 -17.26 4.04
CA MET A 229 -11.04 -17.53 5.32
C MET A 229 -11.82 -16.32 5.85
N SER A 230 -11.77 -15.19 5.15
CA SER A 230 -12.54 -13.99 5.47
C SER A 230 -13.80 -13.95 4.61
N SER A 231 -14.96 -14.19 5.22
CA SER A 231 -16.25 -13.72 4.69
C SER A 231 -16.50 -12.35 5.30
N GLN A 232 -16.19 -11.29 4.57
CA GLN A 232 -16.51 -9.93 4.99
C GLN A 232 -17.77 -9.49 4.25
N GLY A 233 -18.69 -8.82 4.96
CA GLY A 233 -19.74 -8.05 4.29
C GLY A 233 -19.12 -6.99 3.36
N LYS A 234 -19.87 -6.46 2.39
CA LYS A 234 -19.37 -5.44 1.46
C LYS A 234 -18.76 -4.23 2.22
N GLU A 235 -19.41 -3.82 3.30
CA GLU A 235 -18.96 -2.71 4.16
C GLU A 235 -17.65 -3.04 4.89
N GLU A 236 -17.55 -4.22 5.52
CA GLU A 236 -16.34 -4.67 6.20
C GLU A 236 -15.16 -4.84 5.23
N TYR A 237 -15.43 -5.29 4.00
CA TYR A 237 -14.42 -5.40 2.95
C TYR A 237 -13.91 -4.02 2.51
N ILE A 238 -14.82 -3.08 2.30
CA ILE A 238 -14.49 -1.68 1.98
C ILE A 238 -13.61 -1.08 3.07
N GLU A 239 -14.01 -1.19 4.33
CA GLU A 239 -13.24 -0.67 5.47
C GLU A 239 -11.86 -1.34 5.58
N THR A 240 -11.78 -2.65 5.34
CA THR A 240 -10.50 -3.39 5.35
C THR A 240 -9.58 -2.94 4.21
N GLN A 241 -10.10 -2.75 2.99
CA GLN A 241 -9.31 -2.24 1.86
C GLN A 241 -8.83 -0.82 2.12
N ASP A 242 -9.69 0.04 2.69
CA ASP A 242 -9.34 1.41 3.06
C ASP A 242 -8.22 1.42 4.11
N LYS A 243 -8.28 0.55 5.12
CA LYS A 243 -7.20 0.41 6.12
C LYS A 243 -5.90 -0.10 5.52
N LEU A 244 -5.95 -1.07 4.60
CA LEU A 244 -4.75 -1.61 3.94
C LEU A 244 -4.07 -0.57 3.04
N ALA A 245 -4.84 0.23 2.32
CA ALA A 245 -4.30 1.33 1.51
C ALA A 245 -3.63 2.40 2.38
N GLU A 246 -4.18 2.72 3.54
CA GLU A 246 -3.56 3.64 4.50
C GLU A 246 -2.23 3.10 5.05
N ILE A 247 -2.15 1.79 5.33
CA ILE A 247 -0.91 1.14 5.77
C ILE A 247 0.18 1.27 4.71
N ALA A 248 -0.15 0.99 3.44
CA ALA A 248 0.83 1.07 2.34
C ALA A 248 1.39 2.50 2.18
N GLN A 249 0.54 3.53 2.27
CA GLN A 249 0.95 4.93 2.25
C GLN A 249 1.83 5.30 3.45
N GLY A 250 1.52 4.76 4.64
CA GLY A 250 2.34 4.93 5.84
C GLY A 250 3.73 4.30 5.72
N GLU A 251 3.84 3.12 5.13
CA GLU A 251 5.13 2.45 4.89
C GLU A 251 6.01 3.21 3.89
N GLU A 252 5.42 3.75 2.83
CA GLU A 252 6.13 4.60 1.86
C GLU A 252 6.67 5.87 2.51
N SER A 253 5.84 6.56 3.30
CA SER A 253 6.25 7.73 4.09
C SER A 253 7.42 7.43 5.03
N LEU A 254 7.42 6.26 5.68
CA LEU A 254 8.52 5.81 6.55
C LEU A 254 9.83 5.60 5.77
N GLN A 255 9.74 5.03 4.56
CA GLN A 255 10.92 4.83 3.72
C GLN A 255 11.51 6.17 3.26
N LEU A 256 10.67 7.12 2.87
CA LEU A 256 11.09 8.47 2.48
C LEU A 256 11.76 9.22 3.65
N GLY A 257 11.17 9.17 4.85
CA GLY A 257 11.76 9.77 6.06
C GLY A 257 13.15 9.20 6.40
N ARG A 258 13.34 7.88 6.29
CA ARG A 258 14.67 7.25 6.49
C ARG A 258 15.69 7.68 5.43
N ARG A 259 15.27 7.86 4.17
CA ARG A 259 16.15 8.37 3.12
C ARG A 259 16.60 9.79 3.40
N ARG A 260 15.69 10.67 3.82
CA ARG A 260 16.00 12.07 4.15
C ARG A 260 17.04 12.19 5.27
N LEU A 261 16.82 11.53 6.41
CA LEU A 261 17.76 11.51 7.54
C LEU A 261 19.16 11.00 7.15
N ASN A 262 19.25 10.02 6.24
CA ASN A 262 20.54 9.53 5.76
C ASN A 262 21.30 10.55 4.90
N MET A 263 20.60 11.33 4.08
CA MET A 263 21.22 12.41 3.29
C MET A 263 21.73 13.53 4.20
N ASP A 264 20.94 13.94 5.20
CA ASP A 264 21.34 14.99 6.16
C ASP A 264 22.59 14.56 6.96
N LEU A 265 22.64 13.31 7.42
CA LEU A 265 23.83 12.75 8.07
C LEU A 265 25.08 12.74 7.17
N GLN A 266 24.91 12.54 5.86
CA GLN A 266 26.02 12.61 4.91
C GLN A 266 26.50 14.04 4.68
N ASP A 267 25.57 14.99 4.55
CA ASP A 267 25.90 16.41 4.38
C ASP A 267 26.68 16.96 5.59
N HIS A 268 26.24 16.64 6.82
CA HIS A 268 26.96 17.03 8.03
C HIS A 268 28.38 16.46 8.09
N LYS A 269 28.58 15.18 7.73
CA LYS A 269 29.92 14.57 7.67
C LYS A 269 30.83 15.26 6.65
N TYR A 270 30.27 15.68 5.52
CA TYR A 270 31.03 16.39 4.49
C TYR A 270 31.46 17.78 4.98
N ARG A 271 30.56 18.52 5.62
CA ARG A 271 30.85 19.84 6.20
C ARG A 271 31.90 19.78 7.31
N ASP A 272 31.78 18.82 8.24
CA ASP A 272 32.79 18.59 9.29
C ASP A 272 34.19 18.36 8.70
N ALA A 273 34.29 17.55 7.65
CA ALA A 273 35.56 17.28 6.97
C ALA A 273 36.11 18.52 6.25
N ALA A 274 35.25 19.38 5.68
CA ALA A 274 35.66 20.62 5.03
C ALA A 274 36.18 21.66 6.05
N VAL A 275 35.44 21.86 7.14
CA VAL A 275 35.84 22.80 8.21
C VAL A 275 37.11 22.32 8.93
N GLY A 276 37.25 21.01 9.16
CA GLY A 276 38.46 20.44 9.73
C GLY A 276 39.73 20.69 8.89
N ARG A 277 39.61 20.68 7.55
CA ARG A 277 40.73 21.05 6.66
C ARG A 277 41.10 22.53 6.79
N LEU A 278 40.11 23.42 6.84
CA LEU A 278 40.34 24.86 6.99
C LEU A 278 41.04 25.19 8.31
N LEU A 279 40.67 24.53 9.41
CA LEU A 279 41.33 24.70 10.71
C LEU A 279 42.79 24.21 10.68
N ALA A 280 43.06 23.09 10.01
CA ALA A 280 44.42 22.58 9.85
C ALA A 280 45.31 23.56 9.07
N ASP A 281 44.79 24.12 7.96
CA ASP A 281 45.49 25.13 7.16
C ASP A 281 45.73 26.41 7.96
N ALA A 282 44.74 26.86 8.74
CA ALA A 282 44.86 28.05 9.58
C ALA A 282 45.95 27.89 10.65
N HIS A 283 46.02 26.72 11.31
CA HIS A 283 47.08 26.42 12.26
C HIS A 283 48.47 26.37 11.63
N MET A 284 48.60 25.79 10.43
CA MET A 284 49.89 25.77 9.73
C MET A 284 50.38 27.18 9.41
N LYS A 285 49.50 28.06 8.91
CA LYS A 285 49.85 29.45 8.62
C LYS A 285 50.20 30.23 9.88
N HIS A 286 49.46 30.04 10.97
CA HIS A 286 49.78 30.67 12.26
C HIS A 286 51.17 30.26 12.75
N ASN A 287 51.52 28.96 12.68
CA ASN A 287 52.84 28.47 13.07
C ASN A 287 53.97 29.02 12.19
N GLN A 288 53.71 29.23 10.89
CA GLN A 288 54.66 29.87 9.98
C GLN A 288 54.89 31.33 10.36
N ALA A 289 53.82 32.08 10.63
CA ALA A 289 53.90 33.47 11.07
C ALA A 289 54.67 33.62 12.41
N ASP A 290 54.45 32.72 13.37
CA ASP A 290 55.21 32.71 14.63
C ASP A 290 56.72 32.46 14.39
N ALA A 291 57.06 31.49 13.53
CA ALA A 291 58.44 31.22 13.19
C ALA A 291 59.13 32.40 12.47
N GLU A 292 58.40 33.14 11.63
CA GLU A 292 58.90 34.35 10.98
C GLU A 292 59.14 35.48 11.98
N LEU A 293 58.21 35.71 12.92
CA LEU A 293 58.37 36.69 13.99
C LEU A 293 59.59 36.39 14.87
N ASP A 294 59.79 35.13 15.24
CA ASP A 294 60.94 34.68 16.04
C ASP A 294 62.28 34.89 15.32
N GLY A 295 62.27 34.91 13.98
CA GLY A 295 63.45 35.19 13.14
C GLY A 295 63.79 36.68 12.99
N LEU A 296 62.85 37.60 13.26
CA LEU A 296 63.05 39.04 13.08
C LEU A 296 64.20 39.63 13.91
N PRO A 297 64.44 39.25 15.18
CA PRO A 297 65.56 39.76 15.97
C PRO A 297 66.93 39.48 15.35
N GLU A 298 67.14 38.28 14.78
CA GLU A 298 68.39 37.96 14.07
C GLU A 298 68.52 38.76 12.78
N LEU A 299 67.41 38.95 12.07
CA LEU A 299 67.36 39.73 10.83
C LEU A 299 67.67 41.21 11.09
N ARG A 300 67.14 41.78 12.19
CA ARG A 300 67.49 43.12 12.71
C ARG A 300 68.97 43.21 13.08
N ARG A 301 69.53 42.19 13.74
CA ARG A 301 70.96 42.15 14.09
C ARG A 301 71.86 42.18 12.85
N LYS A 302 71.56 41.36 11.83
CA LYS A 302 72.29 41.36 10.55
C LYS A 302 72.14 42.69 9.80
N ALA A 303 70.93 43.23 9.73
CA ALA A 303 70.65 44.51 9.08
C ALA A 303 71.43 45.67 9.72
N ARG A 304 71.57 45.68 11.05
CA ARG A 304 72.40 46.64 11.79
C ARG A 304 73.88 46.51 11.49
N GLN A 305 74.41 45.29 11.48
CA GLN A 305 75.84 45.03 11.17
C GLN A 305 76.20 45.49 9.76
N GLU A 306 75.37 45.17 8.77
CA GLU A 306 75.59 45.56 7.37
C GLU A 306 75.31 47.06 7.11
N GLY A 307 74.29 47.62 7.76
CA GLY A 307 73.91 49.03 7.62
C GLY A 307 74.92 50.00 8.24
N ILE A 308 75.57 49.63 9.35
CA ILE A 308 76.67 50.42 9.94
C ILE A 308 77.86 50.52 8.96
N ALA A 309 78.14 49.46 8.20
CA ALA A 309 79.20 49.47 7.18
C ALA A 309 78.84 50.29 5.92
N ALA A 310 77.54 50.38 5.59
CA ALA A 310 77.03 51.04 4.38
C ALA A 310 76.56 52.51 4.59
N GLY A 311 76.38 52.95 5.83
CA GLY A 311 75.98 54.33 6.19
C GLY A 311 74.57 54.46 6.79
N GLN A 312 74.34 55.56 7.52
CA GLN A 312 73.14 55.77 8.36
C GLN A 312 71.80 55.73 7.58
N SER A 313 71.77 56.19 6.32
CA SER A 313 70.55 56.19 5.50
C SER A 313 70.11 54.77 5.08
N VAL A 314 71.07 53.88 4.81
CA VAL A 314 70.80 52.48 4.44
C VAL A 314 70.30 51.69 5.64
N LEU A 315 70.83 51.97 6.83
CA LEU A 315 70.35 51.38 8.07
C LEU A 315 68.89 51.76 8.35
N ALA A 316 68.56 53.06 8.27
CA ALA A 316 67.19 53.55 8.49
C ALA A 316 66.18 52.94 7.49
N ALA A 317 66.56 52.82 6.22
CA ALA A 317 65.70 52.19 5.20
C ALA A 317 65.44 50.70 5.47
N ARG A 318 66.44 49.97 5.98
CA ARG A 318 66.30 48.54 6.32
C ARG A 318 65.50 48.30 7.60
N GLU A 319 65.69 49.12 8.63
CA GLU A 319 64.86 49.05 9.84
C GLU A 319 63.39 49.34 9.52
N ALA A 320 63.10 50.36 8.70
CA ALA A 320 61.74 50.65 8.24
C ALA A 320 61.13 49.50 7.41
N ASP A 321 61.93 48.76 6.63
CA ASP A 321 61.44 47.59 5.89
C ASP A 321 61.09 46.42 6.82
N ILE A 322 61.90 46.19 7.84
CA ILE A 322 61.63 45.17 8.87
C ILE A 322 60.37 45.53 9.66
N ASP A 323 60.19 46.80 10.04
CA ASP A 323 59.01 47.25 10.78
C ASP A 323 57.73 47.09 9.95
N ARG A 324 57.79 47.35 8.63
CA ARG A 324 56.66 47.07 7.72
C ARG A 324 56.35 45.58 7.62
N ARG A 325 57.36 44.71 7.59
CA ARG A 325 57.18 43.25 7.57
C ARG A 325 56.59 42.74 8.88
N GLU A 326 57.10 43.22 10.02
CA GLU A 326 56.55 42.88 11.34
C GLU A 326 55.07 43.27 11.45
N LEU A 327 54.71 44.48 11.01
CA LEU A 327 53.32 44.92 10.99
C LEU A 327 52.44 44.05 10.08
N ALA A 328 52.93 43.67 8.90
CA ALA A 328 52.21 42.80 7.98
C ALA A 328 51.94 41.41 8.59
N ILE A 329 52.95 40.81 9.23
CA ILE A 329 52.82 39.50 9.90
C ILE A 329 51.85 39.58 11.09
N VAL A 330 51.90 40.66 11.87
CA VAL A 330 50.97 40.87 13.00
C VAL A 330 49.52 41.00 12.53
N LEU A 331 49.28 41.72 11.42
CA LEU A 331 47.94 41.85 10.82
C LEU A 331 47.44 40.52 10.27
N GLU A 332 48.28 39.77 9.55
CA GLU A 332 47.94 38.43 9.03
C GLU A 332 47.61 37.46 10.18
N ARG A 333 48.37 37.51 11.29
CA ARG A 333 48.09 36.71 12.49
C ARG A 333 46.73 37.03 13.11
N ALA A 334 46.39 38.30 13.23
CA ALA A 334 45.11 38.73 13.78
C ALA A 334 43.93 38.26 12.91
N GLU A 335 44.07 38.36 11.59
CA GLU A 335 43.07 37.88 10.62
C GLU A 335 42.90 36.36 10.69
N MET A 336 44.01 35.61 10.76
CA MET A 336 43.99 34.15 10.85
C MET A 336 43.41 33.65 12.18
N ALA A 337 43.65 34.36 13.28
CA ALA A 337 43.03 34.05 14.57
C ALA A 337 41.51 34.20 14.51
N GLN A 338 40.99 35.29 13.91
CA GLN A 338 39.55 35.47 13.71
C GLN A 338 38.94 34.39 12.81
N LYS A 339 39.63 34.05 11.71
CA LYS A 339 39.19 32.97 10.80
C LYS A 339 39.15 31.61 11.49
N SER A 340 40.16 31.29 12.30
CA SER A 340 40.21 30.05 13.08
C SER A 340 39.07 29.98 14.10
N GLU A 341 38.80 31.07 14.81
CA GLU A 341 37.73 31.13 15.81
C GLU A 341 36.34 30.97 15.17
N ALA A 342 36.11 31.62 14.02
CA ALA A 342 34.88 31.47 13.24
C ALA A 342 34.71 30.02 12.73
N ALA A 343 35.78 29.42 12.19
CA ALA A 343 35.76 28.02 11.74
C ALA A 343 35.52 27.04 12.89
N GLN A 344 36.08 27.29 14.08
CA GLN A 344 35.87 26.46 15.26
C GLN A 344 34.41 26.50 15.73
N ARG A 345 33.79 27.69 15.76
CA ARG A 345 32.36 27.84 16.09
C ARG A 345 31.47 27.11 15.07
N ALA A 346 31.82 27.17 13.78
CA ALA A 346 31.11 26.45 12.73
C ALA A 346 31.24 24.92 12.90
N LEU A 347 32.43 24.42 13.26
CA LEU A 347 32.66 23.00 13.52
C LEU A 347 31.83 22.51 14.73
N ASP A 348 31.80 23.29 15.81
CA ASP A 348 31.04 22.93 17.00
C ASP A 348 29.52 22.96 16.73
N GLY A 349 29.05 23.88 15.87
CA GLY A 349 27.69 23.89 15.34
C GLY A 349 27.37 22.62 14.54
N ALA A 350 28.20 22.28 13.55
CA ALA A 350 28.00 21.11 12.70
C ALA A 350 28.00 19.79 13.49
N ARG A 351 28.88 19.64 14.48
CA ARG A 351 28.90 18.48 15.40
C ARG A 351 27.63 18.37 16.23
N ARG A 352 27.12 19.48 16.77
CA ARG A 352 25.84 19.50 17.52
C ARG A 352 24.69 19.02 16.63
N SER A 353 24.61 19.51 15.40
CA SER A 353 23.60 19.07 14.43
C SER A 353 23.75 17.60 14.07
N GLN A 354 24.97 17.11 13.90
CA GLN A 354 25.24 15.68 13.65
C GLN A 354 24.76 14.79 14.80
N ILE A 355 25.05 15.18 16.04
CA ILE A 355 24.60 14.45 17.25
C ILE A 355 23.06 14.44 17.32
N ALA A 356 22.41 15.57 17.06
CA ALA A 356 20.95 15.67 17.04
C ALA A 356 20.33 14.79 15.95
N ALA A 357 20.87 14.81 14.74
CA ALA A 357 20.41 13.97 13.63
C ALA A 357 20.61 12.47 13.91
N GLN A 358 21.71 12.10 14.57
CA GLN A 358 21.96 10.71 14.98
C GLN A 358 20.99 10.28 16.09
N ALA A 359 20.76 11.12 17.10
CA ALA A 359 19.79 10.83 18.16
C ALA A 359 18.37 10.66 17.61
N ALA A 360 17.97 11.51 16.66
CA ALA A 360 16.67 11.41 15.97
C ALA A 360 16.52 10.09 15.20
N ARG A 361 17.60 9.65 14.53
CA ARG A 361 17.63 8.36 13.84
C ARG A 361 17.49 7.20 14.82
N ASP A 362 18.23 7.24 15.92
CA ASP A 362 18.23 6.17 16.93
C ASP A 362 16.86 6.08 17.62
N GLU A 363 16.21 7.21 17.90
CA GLU A 363 14.85 7.26 18.43
C GLU A 363 13.83 6.67 17.44
N LEU A 364 13.93 7.04 16.16
CA LEU A 364 13.07 6.48 15.11
C LEU A 364 13.27 4.96 14.97
N GLU A 365 14.51 4.50 15.03
CA GLU A 365 14.84 3.07 14.95
C GLU A 365 14.34 2.32 16.19
N ALA A 366 14.49 2.88 17.39
CA ALA A 366 13.97 2.31 18.63
C ALA A 366 12.43 2.23 18.63
N GLU A 367 11.75 3.25 18.12
CA GLU A 367 10.30 3.27 17.98
C GLU A 367 9.84 2.21 16.98
N VAL A 368 10.49 2.11 15.82
CA VAL A 368 10.21 1.06 14.83
C VAL A 368 10.41 -0.34 15.44
N GLN A 369 11.47 -0.55 16.22
CA GLN A 369 11.72 -1.83 16.89
C GLN A 369 10.69 -2.11 17.99
N ARG A 370 10.29 -1.10 18.77
CA ARG A 370 9.23 -1.22 19.78
C ARG A 370 7.91 -1.63 19.13
N LEU A 371 7.59 -1.04 17.98
CA LEU A 371 6.41 -1.35 17.20
C LEU A 371 6.52 -2.68 16.45
N LYS A 372 7.70 -3.27 16.35
CA LYS A 372 7.88 -4.65 15.85
C LYS A 372 7.84 -5.69 16.97
N ARG A 373 8.21 -5.33 18.20
CA ARG A 373 8.19 -6.25 19.35
C ARG A 373 6.75 -6.59 19.77
N LEU A 374 6.51 -7.89 19.91
CA LEU A 374 5.39 -8.45 20.67
C LEU A 374 5.87 -8.71 22.11
N PRO A 375 5.03 -8.57 23.15
CA PRO A 375 5.43 -8.86 24.52
C PRO A 375 5.91 -10.32 24.69
N ALA A 376 6.90 -10.57 25.54
CA ALA A 376 7.55 -11.89 25.67
C ALA A 376 6.59 -13.03 26.09
N ASP A 377 5.54 -12.70 26.86
CA ASP A 377 4.56 -13.69 27.34
C ASP A 377 3.44 -13.97 26.33
N TYR A 378 3.40 -13.21 25.22
CA TYR A 378 2.38 -13.37 24.20
C TYR A 378 2.55 -14.66 23.42
N ASP A 379 3.76 -15.04 23.01
CA ASP A 379 3.95 -16.30 22.26
C ASP A 379 3.45 -17.53 23.05
N ARG A 380 3.72 -17.56 24.36
CA ARG A 380 3.27 -18.63 25.24
C ARG A 380 1.74 -18.63 25.44
N PHE A 381 1.13 -17.45 25.56
CA PHE A 381 -0.32 -17.30 25.61
C PHE A 381 -0.97 -17.73 24.28
N LEU A 382 -0.35 -17.38 23.16
CA LEU A 382 -0.83 -17.72 21.82
C LEU A 382 -0.71 -19.20 21.50
N ASP A 383 0.29 -19.88 22.03
CA ASP A 383 0.47 -21.33 21.93
C ASP A 383 -0.31 -22.14 22.97
N THR A 384 -1.07 -21.46 23.83
CA THR A 384 -1.94 -22.16 24.79
C THR A 384 -3.07 -22.86 24.05
N VAL A 385 -3.16 -24.17 24.22
CA VAL A 385 -4.17 -25.02 23.57
C VAL A 385 -5.52 -24.81 24.25
N MET A 386 -6.48 -24.30 23.49
CA MET A 386 -7.86 -24.12 23.95
C MET A 386 -8.57 -25.47 24.09
N LYS A 387 -9.73 -25.50 24.77
CA LYS A 387 -10.60 -26.69 24.87
C LYS A 387 -10.99 -27.31 23.51
N SER A 388 -10.86 -26.55 22.42
CA SER A 388 -11.10 -26.98 21.03
C SER A 388 -9.91 -27.69 20.37
N GLY A 389 -8.78 -27.85 21.05
CA GLY A 389 -7.55 -28.46 20.54
C GLY A 389 -6.71 -27.55 19.63
N LYS A 390 -7.10 -26.28 19.47
CA LYS A 390 -6.38 -25.27 18.66
C LYS A 390 -5.72 -24.23 19.56
N THR A 391 -4.65 -23.61 19.06
CA THR A 391 -3.96 -22.50 19.73
C THR A 391 -4.61 -21.16 19.35
N LEU A 392 -4.34 -20.10 20.12
CA LEU A 392 -4.82 -18.72 19.84
C LEU A 392 -3.99 -18.03 18.75
N ARG A 393 -2.79 -18.55 18.44
CA ARG A 393 -1.86 -18.01 17.43
C ARG A 393 -2.51 -17.69 16.08
N PRO A 394 -3.31 -18.58 15.45
CA PRO A 394 -3.93 -18.29 14.15
C PRO A 394 -5.01 -17.20 14.20
N MET A 395 -5.66 -16.99 15.36
CA MET A 395 -6.63 -15.90 15.56
C MET A 395 -5.93 -14.57 15.81
N PHE A 396 -4.82 -14.60 16.56
CA PHE A 396 -4.03 -13.42 16.84
C PHE A 396 -3.29 -12.89 15.62
N GLU A 397 -2.67 -13.76 14.81
CA GLU A 397 -2.02 -13.35 13.55
C GLU A 397 -3.00 -12.63 12.61
N ARG A 398 -4.27 -13.06 12.58
CA ARG A 398 -5.36 -12.34 11.87
C ARG A 398 -5.68 -10.98 12.47
N SER A 399 -5.63 -10.84 13.79
CA SER A 399 -5.93 -9.59 14.53
C SER A 399 -4.77 -8.59 14.53
N VAL A 400 -3.51 -9.04 14.58
CA VAL A 400 -2.32 -8.17 14.53
C VAL A 400 -2.19 -7.49 13.17
N THR A 401 -2.55 -8.19 12.09
CA THR A 401 -2.66 -7.61 10.74
C THR A 401 -3.67 -6.44 10.73
N ALA A 402 -4.70 -6.49 11.58
CA ALA A 402 -5.69 -5.43 11.75
C ALA A 402 -5.29 -4.35 12.78
N ASN A 403 -4.25 -4.54 13.61
CA ASN A 403 -3.83 -3.60 14.66
C ASN A 403 -2.48 -2.88 14.34
N GLN A 404 -1.89 -3.11 13.16
CA GLN A 404 -0.77 -2.30 12.65
C GLN A 404 -1.17 -0.82 12.40
N ILE A 405 -2.48 -0.53 12.39
CA ILE A 405 -3.15 0.77 12.23
C ILE A 405 -2.60 1.84 13.20
N GLY A 406 -2.63 1.59 14.52
CA GLY A 406 -2.20 2.59 15.52
C GLY A 406 -0.68 2.69 15.71
N ARG A 407 0.11 1.93 14.94
CA ARG A 407 1.58 1.97 14.98
C ARG A 407 2.11 3.00 13.97
N GLY A 408 1.48 3.15 12.80
CA GLY A 408 1.89 4.11 11.77
C GLY A 408 1.72 5.59 12.19
N GLU A 409 0.63 5.93 12.88
CA GLU A 409 0.36 7.30 13.37
C GLU A 409 1.39 7.78 14.40
N ARG A 410 1.80 6.90 15.33
CA ARG A 410 2.81 7.23 16.36
C ARG A 410 4.20 7.47 15.76
N VAL A 411 4.56 6.74 14.70
CA VAL A 411 5.85 6.95 14.01
C VAL A 411 5.84 8.22 13.16
N GLN A 412 4.73 8.54 12.49
CA GLN A 412 4.64 9.82 11.77
C GLN A 412 4.68 11.03 12.71
N GLY A 413 4.08 10.96 13.90
CA GLY A 413 4.21 12.01 14.92
C GLY A 413 5.64 12.17 15.45
N VAL A 414 6.45 11.09 15.44
CA VAL A 414 7.90 11.19 15.66
C VAL A 414 8.55 11.89 14.47
N ILE A 415 8.29 11.48 13.22
CA ILE A 415 8.87 12.10 12.02
C ILE A 415 8.56 13.60 11.88
N GLN A 416 7.33 14.04 12.16
CA GLN A 416 6.93 15.45 12.10
C GLN A 416 7.60 16.29 13.19
N ARG A 417 7.64 15.79 14.44
CA ARG A 417 8.38 16.47 15.52
C ARG A 417 9.87 16.61 15.20
N HIS A 418 10.45 15.60 14.57
CA HIS A 418 11.85 15.63 14.17
C HIS A 418 12.12 16.52 12.96
N SER A 419 11.22 16.56 11.97
CA SER A 419 11.32 17.53 10.87
C SER A 419 11.24 18.96 11.40
N ALA A 420 10.35 19.24 12.36
CA ALA A 420 10.25 20.55 13.01
C ALA A 420 11.52 20.93 13.79
N VAL A 421 12.16 19.98 14.48
CA VAL A 421 13.46 20.19 15.17
C VAL A 421 14.59 20.45 14.17
N LEU A 422 14.59 19.77 13.03
CA LEU A 422 15.58 19.98 11.97
C LEU A 422 15.37 21.33 11.26
N ASP A 423 14.12 21.74 11.03
CA ASP A 423 13.81 23.05 10.44
C ASP A 423 14.18 24.19 11.40
N THR A 424 13.95 24.06 12.72
CA THR A 424 14.43 25.06 13.72
C THR A 424 15.95 25.12 13.84
N LEU A 425 16.67 24.03 13.58
CA LEU A 425 18.14 24.01 13.51
C LEU A 425 18.68 24.55 12.17
N MET A 426 17.83 24.62 11.14
CA MET A 426 18.15 25.26 9.86
C MET A 426 17.82 26.76 9.84
N ASP A 427 16.99 27.28 10.74
CA ASP A 427 16.74 28.74 10.87
C ASP A 427 17.94 29.49 11.48
N ASP A 428 18.90 28.80 12.09
CA ASP A 428 20.21 29.37 12.46
C ASP A 428 21.11 29.63 11.21
N LYS A 429 20.62 29.35 9.99
CA LYS A 429 21.30 29.65 8.72
C LYS A 429 21.38 31.14 8.37
N ASP A 430 20.63 32.01 9.06
CA ASP A 430 20.68 33.46 8.81
C ASP A 430 21.87 34.16 9.48
N ALA A 431 22.75 33.41 10.16
CA ALA A 431 24.10 33.89 10.43
C ALA A 431 24.98 33.73 9.18
N ASP A 432 24.77 34.66 8.23
CA ASP A 432 25.54 34.89 7.01
C ASP A 432 27.03 34.52 7.16
N PRO A 433 27.53 33.46 6.48
CA PRO A 433 28.95 33.20 6.39
C PRO A 433 29.49 33.85 5.12
N SER A 434 29.44 35.18 5.02
CA SER A 434 30.26 35.95 4.08
C SER A 434 30.52 37.36 4.64
N PRO A 435 31.77 37.84 4.59
CA PRO A 435 32.41 38.11 3.31
C PRO A 435 33.67 37.26 3.15
N TRP A 436 33.57 36.19 2.38
CA TRP A 436 34.73 35.58 1.72
C TRP A 436 35.16 36.44 0.54
#